data_AF-A0A8T4MEW6-F1
#
_entry.id   AF-A0A8T4MEW6-F1
#
_cell.length_a   1.000
_cell.length_b   1.000
_cell.length_c   1.000
_cell.angle_alpha   90.00
_cell.angle_beta   90.00
_cell.angle_gamma   90.00
#
_symmetry.space_group_name_H-M   'P 1'
#
loop_
_entity.id
_entity.type
_entity.pdbx_description
1 polymer ?
#
loop_
_entity_poly.entity_id
_entity_poly.type
_entity_poly.pdbx_seq_one_letter_code
_entity_poly.pdbx_strand_id
1 'polypeptide(L)'
;MQDIFDAKIFCKHCNVEMQPSEVFKQGFRLRAIQCPQCKNKIIHPTDIHKFESFNSLKQKTYNVKLRVVGNSHAISIPKEIVDFINEMNKNMSYRMNDMVKLCLEDFGRVSLSFNNQERREKW
;
A
#
# COMPACT_ATOMS: atom_id res chain seq x y z
N MET A 1 -17.91 -12.49 -4.20
CA MET A 1 -16.88 -13.55 -4.22
C MET A 1 -16.53 -13.83 -2.77
N GLN A 2 -16.65 -15.08 -2.30
CA GLN A 2 -16.39 -15.45 -0.90
C GLN A 2 -14.88 -15.50 -0.66
N ASP A 3 -14.40 -14.89 0.42
CA ASP A 3 -13.00 -14.95 0.86
C ASP A 3 -12.81 -16.22 1.72
N ILE A 4 -11.63 -16.82 1.70
CA ILE A 4 -11.29 -17.96 2.56
C ILE A 4 -11.45 -17.59 4.04
N PHE A 5 -11.28 -16.31 4.38
CA PHE A 5 -11.45 -15.82 5.75
C PHE A 5 -12.92 -15.59 6.16
N ASP A 6 -13.89 -15.74 5.24
CA ASP A 6 -15.32 -15.77 5.58
C ASP A 6 -15.75 -17.14 6.13
N ALA A 7 -14.93 -18.18 5.94
CA ALA A 7 -15.16 -19.51 6.48
C ALA A 7 -14.63 -19.64 7.92
N LYS A 8 -15.22 -20.57 8.68
CA LYS A 8 -14.73 -20.92 10.02
C LYS A 8 -13.42 -21.70 9.89
N ILE A 9 -12.32 -21.08 10.31
CA ILE A 9 -10.98 -21.68 10.24
C ILE A 9 -10.56 -22.16 11.63
N PHE A 10 -10.19 -23.43 11.72
CA PHE A 10 -9.70 -24.05 12.95
C PHE A 10 -8.16 -24.06 12.99
N CYS A 11 -7.60 -23.80 14.17
CA CYS A 11 -6.16 -23.88 14.36
C CYS A 11 -5.67 -25.33 14.30
N LYS A 12 -4.65 -25.62 13.48
CA LYS A 12 -4.06 -26.96 13.34
C LYS A 12 -3.51 -27.55 14.65
N HIS A 13 -3.10 -26.71 15.60
CA HIS A 13 -2.48 -27.15 16.86
C HIS A 13 -3.48 -27.32 18.01
N CYS A 14 -4.46 -26.43 18.10
CA CYS A 14 -5.40 -26.35 19.23
C CYS A 14 -6.79 -26.87 18.86
N ASN A 15 -7.09 -27.01 17.57
CA ASN A 15 -8.41 -27.30 17.02
C ASN A 15 -9.52 -26.31 17.48
N VAL A 16 -9.12 -25.11 17.91
CA VAL A 16 -10.02 -24.01 18.30
C VAL A 16 -10.24 -23.08 17.11
N GLU A 17 -11.45 -22.54 16.99
CA GLU A 17 -11.82 -21.55 15.98
C GLU A 17 -10.94 -20.28 16.10
N MET A 18 -10.29 -19.92 15.00
CA MET A 18 -9.44 -18.73 14.92
C MET A 18 -10.30 -17.48 14.75
N GLN A 19 -9.87 -16.37 15.35
CA GLN A 19 -10.61 -15.12 15.33
C GLN A 19 -9.98 -14.14 14.34
N PRO A 20 -10.78 -13.32 13.62
CA PRO A 20 -10.26 -12.25 12.77
C PRO A 20 -9.38 -11.29 13.58
N SER A 21 -8.24 -10.93 13.01
CA SER A 21 -7.27 -10.03 13.62
C SER A 21 -6.60 -9.18 12.53
N GLU A 22 -5.97 -8.09 12.93
CA GLU A 22 -5.30 -7.21 11.99
C GLU A 22 -3.86 -7.02 12.42
N VAL A 23 -2.96 -7.17 11.46
CA VAL A 23 -1.52 -7.00 11.69
C VAL A 23 -1.07 -5.75 10.97
N PHE A 24 -0.59 -4.77 11.73
CA PHE A 24 0.07 -3.60 11.18
C PHE A 24 1.54 -3.89 10.93
N LYS A 25 1.98 -3.82 9.67
CA LYS A 25 3.38 -4.02 9.29
C LYS A 25 3.82 -2.91 8.33
N GLN A 26 4.78 -2.09 8.76
CA GLN A 26 5.36 -0.99 7.95
C GLN A 26 4.32 -0.05 7.31
N GLY A 27 3.24 0.26 8.02
CA GLY A 27 2.15 1.11 7.53
C GLY A 27 1.06 0.37 6.74
N PHE A 28 1.19 -0.93 6.51
CA PHE A 28 0.15 -1.76 5.89
C PHE A 28 -0.72 -2.43 6.95
N ARG A 29 -2.03 -2.40 6.72
CA ARG A 29 -3.03 -3.15 7.50
C ARG A 29 -3.27 -4.49 6.80
N LEU A 30 -2.66 -5.55 7.33
CA LEU A 30 -2.78 -6.90 6.79
C LEU A 30 -3.92 -7.63 7.50
N ARG A 31 -4.81 -8.26 6.72
CA ARG A 31 -5.86 -9.10 7.27
C ARG A 31 -5.25 -10.41 7.75
N ALA A 32 -5.57 -10.80 8.97
CA ALA A 32 -5.08 -12.03 9.56
C ALA A 32 -6.18 -12.72 10.38
N ILE A 33 -5.97 -13.97 10.68
CA ILE A 33 -6.74 -14.71 11.69
C ILE A 33 -5.77 -15.21 12.75
N GLN A 34 -6.15 -15.10 14.01
CA GLN A 34 -5.32 -15.46 15.14
C GLN A 34 -6.02 -16.49 16.03
N CYS A 35 -5.30 -17.52 16.43
CA CYS A 35 -5.78 -18.47 17.43
C CYS A 35 -5.68 -17.83 18.83
N PRO A 36 -6.77 -17.79 19.61
CA PRO A 36 -6.74 -17.21 20.96
C PRO A 36 -5.86 -18.01 21.94
N GLN A 37 -5.68 -19.31 21.72
CA GLN A 37 -4.98 -20.19 22.66
C GLN A 37 -3.46 -20.23 22.42
N CYS A 38 -3.02 -20.54 21.19
CA CYS A 38 -1.58 -20.65 20.87
C CYS A 38 -0.98 -19.41 20.22
N LYS A 39 -1.79 -18.36 19.97
CA LYS A 39 -1.37 -17.10 19.33
C LYS A 39 -0.84 -17.24 17.90
N ASN A 40 -0.93 -18.44 17.30
CA ASN A 40 -0.63 -18.66 15.88
C ASN A 40 -1.51 -17.75 15.02
N LYS A 41 -0.89 -17.16 14.00
CA LYS A 41 -1.51 -16.18 13.12
C LYS A 41 -1.28 -16.57 11.66
N ILE A 42 -2.36 -16.53 10.89
CA ILE A 42 -2.34 -16.77 9.45
C ILE A 42 -2.72 -15.45 8.79
N ILE A 43 -1.83 -14.94 7.95
CA ILE A 43 -2.05 -13.69 7.20
C ILE A 43 -2.61 -14.06 5.83
N HIS A 44 -3.52 -13.24 5.31
CA HIS A 44 -4.11 -13.48 4.00
C HIS A 44 -3.02 -13.53 2.91
N PRO A 45 -2.97 -14.58 2.05
CA PRO A 45 -1.90 -14.75 1.07
C PRO A 45 -1.82 -13.59 0.07
N THR A 46 -2.95 -13.07 -0.40
CA THR A 46 -2.98 -11.89 -1.28
C THR A 46 -2.38 -10.65 -0.63
N ASP A 47 -2.52 -10.48 0.70
CA ASP A 47 -1.99 -9.30 1.40
C ASP A 47 -0.47 -9.46 1.61
N ILE A 48 0.02 -10.69 1.82
CA ILE A 48 1.47 -11.00 1.83
C ILE A 48 2.09 -10.69 0.48
N HIS A 49 1.52 -11.19 -0.62
CA HIS A 49 2.07 -10.95 -1.96
C HIS A 49 2.12 -9.46 -2.31
N LYS A 50 1.10 -8.68 -1.94
CA LYS A 50 1.11 -7.23 -2.10
C LYS A 50 2.23 -6.55 -1.29
N PHE A 51 2.44 -7.01 -0.06
CA PHE A 51 3.51 -6.49 0.79
C PHE A 51 4.91 -6.80 0.21
N GLU A 52 5.10 -7.99 -0.35
CA GLU A 52 6.35 -8.36 -1.04
C GLU A 52 6.58 -7.50 -2.28
N SER A 53 5.54 -7.33 -3.11
CA SER A 53 5.59 -6.42 -4.27
C SER A 53 5.93 -4.98 -3.85
N PHE A 54 5.32 -4.46 -2.79
CA PHE A 54 5.68 -3.13 -2.26
C PHE A 54 7.15 -3.03 -1.88
N ASN A 55 7.66 -4.03 -1.15
CA ASN A 55 9.03 -4.01 -0.67
C ASN A 55 10.04 -4.03 -1.83
N SER A 56 9.72 -4.74 -2.91
CA SER A 56 10.53 -4.72 -4.14
C SER A 56 10.53 -3.36 -4.85
N LEU A 57 9.39 -2.64 -4.86
CA LEU A 57 9.28 -1.32 -5.47
C LEU A 57 9.96 -0.22 -4.64
N LYS A 58 9.86 -0.29 -3.31
CA LYS A 58 10.36 0.73 -2.37
C LYS A 58 11.86 0.97 -2.46
N GLN A 59 12.64 -0.02 -2.87
CA GLN A 59 14.11 0.07 -2.93
C GLN A 59 14.66 0.16 -4.36
N LYS A 60 13.80 0.15 -5.37
CA LYS A 60 14.20 0.17 -6.77
C LYS A 60 14.41 1.61 -7.24
N THR A 61 15.61 1.92 -7.73
CA THR A 61 15.91 3.19 -8.38
C THR A 61 15.51 3.12 -9.84
N TYR A 62 14.76 4.13 -10.31
CA TYR A 62 14.38 4.27 -11.71
C TYR A 62 15.10 5.45 -12.33
N ASN A 63 15.86 5.20 -13.40
CA ASN A 63 16.48 6.26 -14.19
C ASN A 63 15.50 6.68 -15.29
N VAL A 64 14.88 7.85 -15.11
CA VAL A 64 13.91 8.43 -16.07
C VAL A 64 14.47 9.70 -16.70
N LYS A 65 14.05 10.00 -17.94
CA LYS A 65 14.51 11.19 -18.66
C LYS A 65 13.55 12.35 -18.45
N LEU A 66 14.12 13.53 -18.19
CA LEU A 66 13.40 14.80 -18.28
C LEU A 66 13.11 15.11 -19.75
N ARG A 67 11.89 15.58 -20.03
CA ARG A 67 11.47 16.07 -21.34
C ARG A 67 10.92 17.47 -21.22
N VAL A 68 11.22 18.33 -22.18
CA VAL A 68 10.65 19.69 -22.23
C VAL A 68 9.23 19.62 -22.78
N VAL A 69 8.30 20.33 -22.13
CA VAL A 69 6.89 20.47 -22.55
C VAL A 69 6.49 21.93 -22.38
N GLY A 70 6.49 22.70 -23.46
CA GLY A 70 6.26 24.15 -23.41
C GLY A 70 7.28 24.84 -22.50
N ASN A 71 6.80 25.55 -21.47
CA ASN A 71 7.63 26.24 -20.48
C ASN A 71 7.95 25.39 -19.24
N SER A 72 7.69 24.08 -19.26
CA SER A 72 7.91 23.17 -18.14
C SER A 72 8.71 21.93 -18.54
N HIS A 73 9.10 21.15 -17.53
CA HIS A 73 9.68 19.83 -17.72
C HIS A 73 8.69 18.77 -17.26
N ALA A 74 8.63 17.66 -17.99
CA ALA A 74 7.88 16.47 -17.65
C ALA A 74 8.85 15.31 -17.37
N ILE A 75 8.48 14.48 -16.39
CA ILE A 75 9.10 13.18 -16.14
C ILE A 75 8.07 12.08 -16.35
N SER A 76 8.50 10.97 -16.95
CA SER A 76 7.64 9.78 -17.07
C SER A 76 7.75 8.95 -15.79
N ILE A 77 6.63 8.73 -15.12
CA ILE A 77 6.56 7.86 -13.95
C ILE A 77 6.26 6.43 -14.43
N PRO A 78 7.09 5.42 -14.09
CA PRO A 78 6.83 4.03 -14.45
C PRO A 78 5.44 3.57 -14.00
N LYS A 79 4.72 2.87 -14.89
CA LYS A 79 3.36 2.38 -14.62
C LYS A 79 3.29 1.52 -13.36
N GLU A 80 4.30 0.68 -13.12
CA GLU A 80 4.42 -0.16 -11.92
C GLU A 80 4.22 0.64 -10.61
N ILE A 81 4.71 1.88 -10.54
CA ILE A 81 4.57 2.73 -9.36
C ILE A 81 3.12 3.23 -9.23
N VAL A 82 2.54 3.69 -10.33
CA VAL A 82 1.18 4.25 -10.37
C VAL A 82 0.15 3.16 -10.08
N ASP A 83 0.29 2.00 -10.71
CA ASP A 83 -0.59 0.84 -10.53
C ASP A 83 -0.57 0.38 -9.07
N PHE A 84 0.62 0.31 -8.47
CA PHE A 84 0.77 -0.03 -7.06
C PHE A 84 0.09 0.98 -6.12
N ILE A 85 0.28 2.29 -6.34
CA ILE A 85 -0.36 3.35 -5.56
C ILE A 85 -1.89 3.24 -5.66
N ASN A 86 -2.41 3.01 -6.87
CA ASN A 86 -3.84 2.84 -7.12
C ASN A 86 -4.41 1.59 -6.42
N GLU A 87 -3.67 0.47 -6.44
CA GLU A 87 -4.07 -0.76 -5.76
C GLU A 87 -4.13 -0.63 -4.24
N MET A 88 -3.17 0.09 -3.65
CA MET A 88 -3.18 0.41 -2.22
C MET A 88 -4.35 1.31 -1.86
N ASN A 89 -4.66 2.26 -2.72
CA ASN A 89 -5.70 3.25 -2.51
C ASN A 89 -7.06 2.80 -3.05
N LYS A 90 -7.36 1.49 -3.15
CA LYS A 90 -8.66 0.97 -3.66
C LYS A 90 -9.92 1.53 -2.95
N ASN A 91 -9.80 2.06 -1.72
CA ASN A 91 -10.88 2.77 -1.02
C ASN A 91 -10.99 4.27 -1.39
N MET A 92 -10.01 4.81 -2.10
CA MET A 92 -9.98 6.17 -2.62
C MET A 92 -10.54 6.16 -4.05
N SER A 93 -11.78 5.66 -4.18
CA SER A 93 -12.47 5.57 -5.45
C SER A 93 -12.71 6.97 -6.04
N TYR A 94 -12.25 7.13 -7.29
CA TYR A 94 -12.94 7.88 -8.34
C TYR A 94 -12.78 9.41 -8.42
N ARG A 95 -11.94 10.04 -7.58
CA ARG A 95 -11.64 11.49 -7.70
C ARG A 95 -10.17 11.84 -7.48
N MET A 96 -9.24 11.02 -7.96
CA MET A 96 -7.97 11.60 -8.39
C MET A 96 -8.27 12.39 -9.67
N ASN A 97 -8.62 13.67 -9.52
CA ASN A 97 -8.04 14.60 -10.47
C ASN A 97 -6.55 14.31 -10.43
N ASP A 98 -5.90 14.07 -11.57
CA ASP A 98 -4.49 13.65 -11.74
C ASP A 98 -3.44 14.62 -11.13
N MET A 99 -3.85 15.48 -10.20
CA MET A 99 -3.07 16.46 -9.48
C MET A 99 -2.30 15.78 -8.35
N VAL A 100 -1.00 15.64 -8.59
CA VAL A 100 0.02 15.30 -7.60
C VAL A 100 0.58 16.58 -6.97
N LYS A 101 1.00 16.52 -5.71
CA LYS A 101 1.73 17.63 -5.08
C LYS A 101 3.21 17.47 -5.36
N LEU A 102 3.82 18.48 -6.00
CA LEU A 102 5.27 18.56 -6.21
C LEU A 102 5.86 19.57 -5.22
N CYS A 103 6.90 19.18 -4.48
CA CYS A 103 7.61 20.06 -3.56
C CYS A 103 9.12 19.99 -3.84
N LEU A 104 9.79 21.14 -3.86
CA LEU A 104 11.24 21.20 -3.80
C LEU A 104 11.63 21.11 -2.33
N GLU A 105 12.14 19.95 -1.90
CA GLU A 105 12.47 19.72 -0.49
C GLU A 105 13.84 20.29 -0.13
N ASP A 106 14.82 20.08 -1.01
CA ASP A 106 16.21 20.47 -0.77
C ASP A 106 16.95 20.60 -2.12
N PHE A 107 18.18 21.08 -2.08
CA PHE A 107 19.04 21.17 -3.25
C PHE A 107 19.22 19.79 -3.89
N GLY A 108 18.73 19.65 -5.13
CA GLY A 108 18.79 18.40 -5.89
C GLY A 108 17.69 17.38 -5.57
N ARG A 109 16.71 17.72 -4.73
CA ARG A 109 15.58 16.82 -4.40
C ARG A 109 14.23 17.48 -4.58
N VAL A 110 13.44 16.91 -5.46
CA VAL A 110 11.99 17.15 -5.56
C VAL A 110 11.23 15.93 -5.09
N SER A 111 10.17 16.13 -4.31
CA SER A 111 9.25 15.07 -3.90
C SER A 111 7.90 15.21 -4.59
N LEU A 112 7.34 14.07 -4.94
CA LEU A 112 6.02 13.93 -5.53
C LEU A 112 5.14 13.14 -4.57
N SER A 113 4.04 13.76 -4.13
CA SER A 113 3.06 13.12 -3.26
C SER A 113 1.75 12.88 -4.00
N PHE A 114 1.30 11.63 -3.96
CA PHE A 114 0.04 11.16 -4.54
C PHE A 114 -1.10 11.13 -3.52
N ASN A 115 -0.84 11.40 -2.23
CA ASN A 115 -1.87 11.33 -1.20
C ASN A 115 -2.49 12.71 -0.99
N ASN A 116 -3.82 12.81 -1.15
CA ASN A 116 -4.58 14.04 -0.95
C ASN A 116 -5.17 14.16 0.47
N GLN A 117 -4.74 13.32 1.41
CA GLN A 117 -5.09 13.49 2.81
C GLN A 117 -4.42 14.75 3.36
N GLU A 118 -5.16 15.85 3.36
CA GLU A 118 -5.00 16.87 4.41
C GLU A 118 -5.10 16.13 5.74
N ARG A 119 -3.95 15.86 6.37
CA ARG A 119 -3.94 15.67 7.82
C ARG A 119 -4.51 16.98 8.36
N ARG A 120 -5.80 16.99 8.72
CA ARG A 120 -6.36 18.02 9.60
C ARG A 120 -5.54 17.90 10.88
N GLU A 121 -4.50 18.71 10.98
CA GLU A 121 -3.84 18.98 12.25
C GLU A 121 -4.95 19.52 13.15
N LYS A 122 -5.40 18.66 14.07
CA LYS A 122 -6.21 19.11 15.19
C LYS A 122 -5.26 19.90 16.07
N TRP A 123 -5.36 21.23 15.95
CA TRP A 123 -4.90 22.16 16.98
C TRP A 123 -5.76 22.00 18.22
#